data_AF-A0A8B8D9T9-F1
#
_entry.id   AF-A0A8B8D9T9-F1
#
_cell.length_a   1.000
_cell.length_b   1.000
_cell.length_c   1.000
_cell.angle_alpha   90.00
_cell.angle_beta   90.00
_cell.angle_gamma   90.00
#
_symmetry.space_group_name_H-M   'P 1'
#
loop_
_entity.id
_entity.type
_entity.pdbx_description
1 polymer ?
#
loop_
_entity_poly.entity_id
_entity_poly.type
_entity_poly.pdbx_seq_one_letter_code
_entity_poly.pdbx_strand_id
1 'polypeptide(L)'
;MEDENGVEIEVEGENVQFEPKNEDPAFVNDIFQSVVGFLQQYGWFILLGVLVLLYIKSKLEPKIRKMKAKAEDISYQKKYDPDTAQRRLEAMERARIRLQEEHDAKAAVYAEQQKQREEEKRKQKIEEWENLQEGKAYRSKVKVKDEPSENSSGKAKPKPKLRQTDYNPLMGGGGAGYRPARRTGGG
;
A
#
# COMPACT_ATOMS: atom_id res chain seq x y z
N MET A 1 21.23 47.55 -96.86
CA MET A 1 19.82 47.15 -97.05
C MET A 1 19.66 45.83 -96.33
N GLU A 2 18.84 45.87 -95.28
CA GLU A 2 18.06 44.76 -94.75
C GLU A 2 18.81 43.70 -93.94
N ASP A 3 19.02 44.06 -92.67
CA ASP A 3 18.71 43.33 -91.45
C ASP A 3 17.92 42.01 -91.60
N GLU A 4 18.35 40.95 -90.90
CA GLU A 4 17.47 40.07 -90.11
C GLU A 4 18.27 39.08 -89.23
N ASN A 5 18.45 39.47 -87.97
CA ASN A 5 18.36 38.66 -86.75
C ASN A 5 18.74 37.16 -86.81
N GLY A 6 20.03 36.87 -86.71
CA GLY A 6 20.55 35.59 -86.22
C GLY A 6 21.04 35.75 -84.78
N VAL A 7 20.25 35.31 -83.82
CA VAL A 7 20.60 35.29 -82.39
C VAL A 7 21.68 34.25 -82.15
N GLU A 8 22.95 34.67 -82.11
CA GLU A 8 24.04 33.86 -81.57
C GLU A 8 24.11 34.09 -80.06
N ILE A 9 23.34 33.30 -79.32
CA ILE A 9 23.57 33.11 -77.88
C ILE A 9 24.58 31.97 -77.77
N GLU A 10 25.81 32.31 -77.38
CA GLU A 10 26.75 31.36 -76.81
C GLU A 10 26.11 30.76 -75.55
N VAL A 11 25.52 29.57 -75.70
CA VAL A 11 25.13 28.74 -74.58
C VAL A 11 26.37 27.93 -74.21
N GLU A 12 27.12 28.42 -73.22
CA GLU A 12 28.06 27.61 -72.46
C GLU A 12 27.32 26.38 -71.95
N GLY A 13 27.55 25.25 -72.64
CA GLY A 13 26.99 23.96 -72.30
C GLY A 13 27.71 23.38 -71.09
N GLU A 14 27.46 23.93 -69.91
CA GLU A 14 27.64 23.20 -68.66
C GLU A 14 26.26 22.97 -68.04
N ASN A 15 25.65 21.87 -68.48
CA ASN A 15 24.39 21.38 -67.93
C ASN A 15 24.69 20.77 -66.55
N VAL A 16 24.82 21.61 -65.52
CA VAL A 16 24.94 21.14 -64.14
C VAL A 16 23.57 20.63 -63.71
N GLN A 17 23.35 19.33 -63.92
CA GLN A 17 22.26 18.60 -63.28
C GLN A 17 22.50 18.64 -61.76
N PHE A 18 21.86 19.60 -61.08
CA PHE A 18 21.63 19.49 -59.64
C PHE A 18 20.53 18.46 -59.42
N GLU A 19 20.91 17.18 -59.44
CA GLU A 19 20.10 16.17 -58.75
C GLU A 19 20.07 16.56 -57.28
N PRO A 20 18.89 16.72 -56.64
CA PRO A 20 18.84 16.74 -55.19
C PRO A 20 19.24 15.33 -54.75
N LYS A 21 20.54 15.12 -54.48
CA LYS A 21 20.99 14.02 -53.65
C LYS A 21 20.46 14.31 -52.26
N ASN A 22 19.20 13.93 -52.05
CA ASN A 22 18.71 13.59 -50.73
C ASN A 22 19.52 12.35 -50.33
N GLU A 23 20.69 12.59 -49.76
CA GLU A 23 21.44 11.59 -49.03
C GLU A 23 20.51 11.16 -47.90
N ASP A 24 19.76 10.08 -48.14
CA ASP A 24 19.04 9.37 -47.11
C ASP A 24 20.04 9.17 -45.97
N PRO A 25 19.76 9.70 -44.76
CA PRO A 25 20.77 9.81 -43.71
C PRO A 25 21.43 8.44 -43.57
N ALA A 26 22.75 8.37 -43.76
CA ALA A 26 23.48 7.10 -43.86
C ALA A 26 23.18 6.17 -42.67
N PHE A 27 22.86 6.75 -41.51
CA PHE A 27 22.37 6.07 -40.33
C PHE A 27 21.04 5.33 -40.50
N VAL A 28 20.05 5.92 -41.17
CA VAL A 28 18.76 5.27 -41.46
C VAL A 28 18.97 4.13 -42.44
N ASN A 29 19.81 4.31 -43.46
CA ASN A 29 20.17 3.23 -44.38
C ASN A 29 20.91 2.09 -43.67
N ASP A 30 21.87 2.39 -42.79
CA ASP A 30 22.63 1.37 -42.06
C ASP A 30 21.76 0.58 -41.08
N ILE A 31 20.86 1.26 -40.36
CA ILE A 31 19.85 0.61 -39.51
C ILE A 31 18.89 -0.23 -40.36
N PHE A 32 18.41 0.32 -41.47
CA PHE A 32 17.47 -0.36 -42.34
C PHE A 32 18.10 -1.62 -42.95
N GLN A 33 19.31 -1.53 -43.48
CA GLN A 33 20.06 -2.67 -44.02
C GLN A 33 20.36 -3.70 -42.93
N SER A 34 20.69 -3.26 -41.71
CA SER A 34 20.89 -4.16 -40.57
C SER A 34 19.60 -4.90 -40.22
N VAL A 35 18.47 -4.19 -40.08
CA VAL A 35 17.17 -4.79 -39.77
C VAL A 35 16.70 -5.71 -40.90
N VAL A 36 16.90 -5.32 -42.17
CA VAL A 36 16.55 -6.13 -43.35
C VAL A 36 17.44 -7.36 -43.45
N GLY A 37 18.74 -7.26 -43.18
CA GLY A 37 19.65 -8.41 -43.13
C GLY A 37 19.24 -9.40 -42.04
N PHE A 38 18.90 -8.90 -40.86
CA PHE A 38 18.32 -9.72 -39.78
C PHE A 38 16.96 -10.30 -40.18
N LEU A 39 16.09 -9.55 -40.85
CA LEU A 39 14.81 -10.06 -41.36
C LEU A 39 14.98 -11.11 -42.46
N GLN A 40 16.02 -11.01 -43.30
CA GLN A 40 16.28 -12.00 -44.34
C GLN A 40 16.77 -13.31 -43.72
N GLN A 41 17.58 -13.23 -42.67
CA GLN A 41 18.08 -14.39 -41.94
C GLN A 41 17.03 -15.01 -41.00
N TYR A 42 16.17 -14.19 -40.37
CA TYR A 42 15.21 -14.61 -39.34
C TYR A 42 13.73 -14.41 -39.74
N GLY A 43 13.44 -14.11 -41.00
CA GLY A 43 12.09 -13.75 -41.48
C GLY A 43 11.07 -14.86 -41.25
N TRP A 44 11.52 -16.12 -41.29
CA TRP A 44 10.67 -17.27 -40.99
C TRP A 44 10.24 -17.31 -39.52
N PHE A 45 11.07 -16.83 -38.58
CA PHE A 45 10.69 -16.70 -37.18
C PHE A 45 9.68 -15.58 -36.97
N ILE A 46 9.75 -14.50 -37.75
CA ILE A 46 8.76 -13.43 -37.71
C ILE A 46 7.41 -13.96 -38.24
N LEU A 47 7.42 -14.71 -39.34
CA LEU A 47 6.22 -15.36 -39.87
C LEU A 47 5.63 -16.37 -38.88
N LEU A 48 6.46 -17.23 -38.28
CA LEU A 48 6.00 -18.13 -37.20
C LEU A 48 5.51 -17.36 -35.98
N GLY A 49 6.19 -16.29 -35.60
CA GLY A 49 5.80 -15.41 -34.51
C GLY A 49 4.42 -14.82 -34.75
N VAL A 50 4.15 -14.28 -35.95
CA VAL A 50 2.84 -13.78 -36.35
C VAL A 50 1.80 -14.88 -36.37
N LEU A 51 2.10 -16.05 -36.93
CA LEU A 51 1.20 -17.20 -36.96
C LEU A 51 0.81 -17.66 -35.54
N VAL A 52 1.79 -17.75 -34.65
CA VAL A 52 1.59 -18.09 -33.24
C VAL A 52 0.78 -17.00 -32.54
N LEU A 53 1.03 -15.72 -32.81
CA LEU A 53 0.29 -14.61 -32.20
C LEU A 53 -1.17 -14.59 -32.66
N LEU A 54 -1.44 -14.89 -33.93
CA LEU A 54 -2.80 -15.08 -34.47
C LEU A 54 -3.48 -16.32 -33.87
N TYR A 55 -2.74 -17.42 -33.69
CA TYR A 55 -3.25 -18.62 -33.04
C TYR A 55 -3.59 -18.38 -31.56
N ILE A 56 -2.71 -17.69 -30.82
CA ILE A 56 -2.93 -17.29 -29.44
C ILE A 56 -4.13 -16.36 -29.35
N LYS A 57 -4.22 -15.33 -30.22
CA LYS A 57 -5.37 -14.42 -30.25
C LYS A 57 -6.67 -15.19 -30.51
N SER A 58 -6.74 -16.03 -31.54
CA SER A 58 -7.94 -16.81 -31.84
C SER A 58 -8.34 -17.75 -30.70
N LYS A 59 -7.37 -18.33 -29.97
CA LYS A 59 -7.64 -19.22 -28.84
C LYS A 59 -8.01 -18.49 -27.54
N LEU A 60 -7.44 -17.31 -27.31
CA LEU A 60 -7.67 -16.51 -26.11
C LEU A 60 -8.90 -15.61 -26.23
N GLU A 61 -9.29 -15.21 -27.44
CA GLU A 61 -10.50 -14.42 -27.68
C GLU A 61 -11.76 -14.97 -26.99
N PRO A 62 -12.14 -16.25 -27.11
CA PRO A 62 -13.34 -16.76 -26.44
C PRO A 62 -13.20 -16.76 -24.91
N LYS A 63 -11.98 -16.92 -24.38
CA LYS A 63 -11.74 -16.88 -22.92
C LYS A 63 -11.84 -15.44 -22.40
N ILE A 64 -11.18 -14.50 -23.08
CA ILE A 64 -11.19 -13.07 -22.72
C ILE A 64 -12.59 -12.50 -22.86
N ARG A 65 -13.32 -12.83 -23.94
CA ARG A 65 -14.73 -12.41 -24.14
C ARG A 65 -15.64 -12.94 -23.03
N LYS A 66 -15.50 -14.21 -22.63
CA LYS A 66 -16.26 -14.78 -21.50
C LYS A 66 -15.93 -14.09 -20.17
N MET A 67 -14.67 -13.74 -19.93
CA MET A 67 -14.29 -13.02 -18.71
C MET A 67 -14.84 -11.58 -18.69
N LYS A 68 -14.80 -10.88 -19.83
CA LYS A 68 -15.39 -9.55 -19.96
C LYS A 68 -16.91 -9.58 -19.79
N ALA A 69 -17.60 -10.50 -20.47
CA ALA A 69 -19.04 -10.68 -20.34
C ALA A 69 -19.45 -10.99 -18.89
N LYS A 70 -18.75 -11.90 -18.20
CA LYS A 70 -19.02 -12.17 -16.78
C LYS A 70 -18.77 -10.96 -15.88
N ALA A 71 -17.73 -10.18 -16.15
CA ALA A 71 -17.45 -8.96 -15.37
C ALA A 71 -18.55 -7.90 -15.59
N GLU A 72 -19.04 -7.76 -16.82
CA GLU A 72 -20.15 -6.89 -17.18
C GLU A 72 -21.46 -7.36 -16.53
N ASP A 73 -21.77 -8.66 -16.61
CA ASP A 73 -22.95 -9.27 -15.97
C ASP A 73 -22.92 -9.09 -14.44
N ILE A 74 -21.76 -9.29 -13.80
CA ILE A 74 -21.60 -9.04 -12.36
C ILE A 74 -21.80 -7.55 -12.05
N SER A 75 -21.32 -6.66 -12.91
CA SER A 75 -21.49 -5.21 -12.72
C SER A 75 -22.95 -4.77 -12.91
N TYR A 76 -23.66 -5.40 -13.86
CA TYR A 76 -25.07 -5.17 -14.12
C TYR A 76 -25.91 -5.72 -12.97
N GLN A 77 -25.72 -6.98 -12.58
CA GLN A 77 -26.40 -7.59 -11.43
C GLN A 77 -26.16 -6.78 -10.15
N LYS A 78 -24.95 -6.30 -9.90
CA LYS A 78 -24.67 -5.42 -8.74
C LYS A 78 -25.40 -4.07 -8.78
N LYS A 79 -25.78 -3.56 -9.96
CA LYS A 79 -26.54 -2.31 -10.09
C LYS A 79 -28.04 -2.51 -9.91
N TYR A 80 -28.56 -3.68 -10.28
CA TYR A 80 -30.00 -3.97 -10.28
C TYR A 80 -30.47 -4.83 -9.11
N ASP A 81 -29.57 -5.43 -8.33
CA ASP A 81 -29.95 -6.37 -7.28
C ASP A 81 -30.00 -5.70 -5.88
N PRO A 82 -31.18 -5.28 -5.39
CA PRO A 82 -31.35 -4.67 -4.06
C PRO A 82 -31.00 -5.63 -2.92
N ASP A 83 -31.05 -6.95 -3.14
CA ASP A 83 -30.68 -7.98 -2.16
C ASP A 83 -29.18 -7.89 -1.83
N THR A 84 -28.33 -7.53 -2.80
CA THR A 84 -26.89 -7.37 -2.55
C THR A 84 -26.57 -6.21 -1.61
N ALA A 85 -27.40 -5.14 -1.61
CA ALA A 85 -27.26 -4.04 -0.67
C ALA A 85 -27.71 -4.45 0.73
N GLN A 86 -28.83 -5.17 0.84
CA GLN A 86 -29.34 -5.69 2.11
C GLN A 86 -28.34 -6.65 2.77
N ARG A 87 -27.78 -7.60 2.02
CA ARG A 87 -26.75 -8.53 2.53
C ARG A 87 -25.51 -7.82 3.05
N ARG A 88 -25.12 -6.69 2.45
CA ARG A 88 -24.01 -5.86 2.94
C ARG A 88 -24.36 -5.16 4.25
N LEU A 89 -25.58 -4.64 4.36
CA LEU A 89 -26.07 -4.02 5.59
C LEU A 89 -26.16 -5.04 6.72
N GLU A 90 -26.75 -6.21 6.47
CA GLU A 90 -26.80 -7.32 7.43
C GLU A 90 -25.40 -7.78 7.86
N ALA A 91 -24.45 -7.90 6.92
CA ALA A 91 -23.08 -8.25 7.24
C ALA A 91 -22.41 -7.20 8.13
N MET A 92 -22.66 -5.91 7.86
CA MET A 92 -22.14 -4.81 8.67
C MET A 92 -22.78 -4.77 10.06
N GLU A 93 -24.09 -4.99 10.17
CA GLU A 93 -24.81 -5.06 11.44
C GLU A 93 -24.33 -6.24 12.29
N ARG A 94 -24.17 -7.43 11.70
CA ARG A 94 -23.59 -8.59 12.39
C ARG A 94 -22.18 -8.30 12.89
N ALA A 95 -21.36 -7.60 12.11
CA ALA A 95 -20.02 -7.21 12.55
C ALA A 95 -20.06 -6.24 13.75
N ARG A 96 -21.01 -5.29 13.76
CA ARG A 96 -21.20 -4.36 14.89
C ARG A 96 -21.63 -5.08 16.15
N ILE A 97 -22.59 -6.01 16.04
CA ILE A 97 -23.09 -6.78 17.18
C ILE A 97 -21.96 -7.61 17.79
N ARG A 98 -21.19 -8.34 16.98
CA ARG A 98 -20.03 -9.11 17.46
C ARG A 98 -19.02 -8.25 18.20
N LEU A 99 -18.74 -7.06 17.67
CA LEU A 99 -17.80 -6.13 18.32
C LEU A 99 -18.33 -5.66 19.68
N GLN A 100 -19.63 -5.34 19.78
CA GLN A 100 -20.26 -4.95 21.03
C GLN A 100 -20.20 -6.09 22.06
N GLU A 101 -20.55 -7.30 21.65
CA GLU A 101 -20.48 -8.49 22.51
C GLU A 101 -19.06 -8.73 23.04
N GLU A 102 -18.03 -8.58 22.20
CA GLU A 102 -16.63 -8.69 22.63
C GLU A 102 -16.23 -7.60 23.63
N HIS A 103 -16.72 -6.37 23.44
CA HIS A 103 -16.45 -5.27 24.37
C HIS A 103 -17.15 -5.49 25.70
N ASP A 104 -18.42 -5.90 25.69
CA ASP A 104 -19.21 -6.17 26.88
C ASP A 104 -18.63 -7.36 27.66
N ALA A 105 -18.18 -8.42 26.99
CA ALA A 105 -17.51 -9.54 27.62
C ALA A 105 -16.21 -9.10 28.33
N LYS A 106 -15.39 -8.27 27.68
CA LYS A 106 -14.16 -7.74 28.29
C LYS A 106 -14.47 -6.81 29.47
N ALA A 107 -15.53 -6.00 29.38
CA ALA A 107 -15.96 -5.12 30.45
C ALA A 107 -16.45 -5.91 31.68
N ALA A 108 -17.23 -6.98 31.46
CA ALA A 108 -17.70 -7.87 32.53
C ALA A 108 -16.53 -8.55 33.25
N VAL A 109 -15.59 -9.13 32.51
CA VAL A 109 -14.38 -9.77 33.09
C VAL A 109 -13.57 -8.76 33.91
N TYR A 110 -13.39 -7.55 33.41
CA TYR A 110 -12.66 -6.52 34.16
C TYR A 110 -13.40 -6.07 35.43
N ALA A 111 -14.73 -5.94 35.36
CA ALA A 111 -15.55 -5.58 36.51
C ALA A 111 -15.50 -6.66 37.61
N GLU A 112 -15.52 -7.94 37.23
CA GLU A 112 -15.35 -9.06 38.17
C GLU A 112 -13.96 -9.05 38.81
N GLN A 113 -12.90 -8.88 38.02
CA GLN A 113 -11.53 -8.77 38.55
C GLN A 113 -11.35 -7.55 39.47
N GLN A 114 -12.06 -6.45 39.21
CA GLN A 114 -12.02 -5.30 40.12
C GLN A 114 -12.68 -5.62 41.46
N LYS A 115 -13.86 -6.26 41.45
CA LYS A 115 -14.55 -6.69 42.68
C LYS A 115 -13.67 -7.64 43.50
N GLN A 116 -13.05 -8.63 42.87
CA GLN A 116 -12.14 -9.56 43.55
C GLN A 116 -10.95 -8.83 44.18
N ARG A 117 -10.30 -7.91 43.45
CA ARG A 117 -9.20 -7.10 44.00
C ARG A 117 -9.63 -6.19 45.14
N GLU A 118 -10.85 -5.66 45.11
CA GLU A 118 -11.40 -4.87 46.21
C GLU A 118 -11.67 -5.72 47.46
N GLU A 119 -12.22 -6.92 47.28
CA GLU A 119 -12.44 -7.87 48.37
C GLU A 119 -11.13 -8.37 48.99
N GLU A 120 -10.13 -8.70 48.17
CA GLU A 120 -8.79 -9.07 48.65
C GLU A 120 -8.15 -7.93 49.44
N LYS A 121 -8.22 -6.69 48.95
CA LYS A 121 -7.73 -5.52 49.69
C LYS A 121 -8.48 -5.31 51.00
N ARG A 122 -9.79 -5.61 51.05
CA ARG A 122 -10.56 -5.55 52.31
C ARG A 122 -10.10 -6.63 53.28
N LYS A 123 -9.91 -7.87 52.81
CA LYS A 123 -9.39 -8.98 53.63
C LYS A 123 -7.99 -8.68 54.16
N GLN A 124 -7.08 -8.21 53.31
CA GLN A 124 -5.72 -7.81 53.70
C GLN A 124 -5.72 -6.71 54.78
N LYS A 125 -6.63 -5.73 54.69
CA LYS A 125 -6.75 -4.68 55.72
C LYS A 125 -7.24 -5.24 57.06
N ILE A 126 -8.18 -6.18 57.02
CA ILE A 126 -8.68 -6.84 58.24
C ILE A 126 -7.56 -7.68 58.87
N GLU A 127 -6.86 -8.47 58.06
CA GLU A 127 -5.74 -9.30 58.50
C GLU A 127 -4.56 -8.46 59.02
N GLU A 128 -4.22 -7.34 58.36
CA GLU A 128 -3.18 -6.42 58.86
C GLU A 128 -3.59 -5.81 60.21
N TRP A 129 -4.87 -5.45 60.39
CA TRP A 129 -5.39 -4.91 61.63
C TRP A 129 -5.40 -5.95 62.77
N GLU A 130 -5.81 -7.19 62.48
CA GLU A 130 -5.79 -8.31 63.43
C GLU A 130 -4.36 -8.66 63.85
N ASN A 131 -3.43 -8.76 62.90
CA ASN A 131 -2.01 -8.97 63.17
C ASN A 131 -1.38 -7.83 64.00
N LEU A 132 -1.87 -6.60 63.85
CA LEU A 132 -1.45 -5.45 64.64
C LEU A 132 -1.96 -5.56 66.08
N GLN A 133 -3.20 -6.01 66.26
CA GLN A 133 -3.80 -6.25 67.58
C GLN A 133 -3.14 -7.41 68.32
N GLU A 134 -2.75 -8.46 67.61
CA GLU A 134 -2.00 -9.61 68.14
C GLU A 134 -0.49 -9.32 68.34
N GLY A 135 0.00 -8.13 67.96
CA GLY A 135 1.42 -7.74 68.13
C GLY A 135 2.40 -8.36 67.14
N LYS A 136 1.92 -9.05 66.10
CA LYS A 136 2.74 -9.73 65.07
C LYS A 136 3.21 -8.79 63.94
N ALA A 137 2.65 -7.59 63.86
CA ALA A 137 2.86 -6.66 62.72
C ALA A 137 4.32 -6.21 62.46
N TYR A 138 5.21 -6.25 63.46
CA TYR A 138 6.58 -5.74 63.29
C TYR A 138 7.55 -6.75 62.63
N ARG A 139 7.24 -8.06 62.65
CA ARG A 139 8.18 -9.09 62.16
C ARG A 139 7.95 -9.57 60.72
N SER A 140 6.83 -9.26 60.08
CA SER A 140 6.49 -9.83 58.76
C SER A 140 6.95 -9.00 57.54
N LYS A 141 7.37 -7.73 57.71
CA LYS A 141 7.80 -6.88 56.58
C LYS A 141 9.29 -7.00 56.20
N VAL A 142 10.08 -7.79 56.94
CA VAL A 142 11.45 -8.13 56.55
C VAL A 142 11.40 -9.23 55.48
N LYS A 143 11.34 -8.83 54.21
CA LYS A 143 11.63 -9.74 53.10
C LYS A 143 13.04 -10.29 53.32
N VAL A 144 13.13 -11.57 53.68
CA VAL A 144 14.36 -12.34 53.60
C VAL A 144 14.79 -12.32 52.12
N LYS A 145 15.88 -11.63 51.86
CA LYS A 145 16.51 -11.51 50.55
C LYS A 145 17.60 -12.57 50.53
N ASP A 146 17.20 -13.82 50.29
CA ASP A 146 18.16 -14.92 50.21
C ASP A 146 18.93 -14.88 48.88
N GLU A 147 20.24 -15.06 49.04
CA GLU A 147 21.32 -15.32 48.08
C GLU A 147 22.02 -14.14 47.35
N PRO A 148 23.30 -13.86 47.70
CA PRO A 148 24.26 -13.21 46.82
C PRO A 148 24.99 -14.27 45.97
N SER A 149 24.61 -14.41 44.71
CA SER A 149 25.41 -15.15 43.73
C SER A 149 26.71 -14.38 43.45
N GLU A 150 27.84 -14.94 43.91
CA GLU A 150 29.19 -14.61 43.46
C GLU A 150 29.29 -14.67 41.93
N ASN A 151 29.45 -13.51 41.30
CA ASN A 151 30.37 -13.33 40.16
C ASN A 151 30.43 -11.85 39.77
N SER A 152 31.47 -11.20 40.26
CA SER A 152 31.88 -9.85 39.88
C SER A 152 32.68 -9.87 38.57
N SER A 153 32.06 -9.50 37.45
CA SER A 153 32.70 -8.69 36.39
C SER A 153 31.73 -8.47 35.23
N GLY A 154 31.11 -7.29 35.16
CA GLY A 154 30.26 -6.92 34.02
C GLY A 154 29.67 -5.53 34.15
N LYS A 155 30.31 -4.55 33.51
CA LYS A 155 29.86 -3.18 33.20
C LYS A 155 28.41 -2.84 33.58
N ALA A 156 28.26 -1.84 34.46
CA ALA A 156 26.98 -1.20 34.74
C ALA A 156 26.31 -0.73 33.44
N LYS A 157 25.19 -1.36 33.07
CA LYS A 157 24.33 -0.87 31.99
C LYS A 157 23.70 0.44 32.44
N PRO A 158 23.58 1.46 31.57
CA PRO A 158 22.90 2.71 31.93
C PRO A 158 21.46 2.40 32.31
N LYS A 159 21.00 2.93 33.46
CA LYS A 159 19.62 2.77 33.93
C LYS A 159 18.66 3.23 32.81
N PRO A 160 17.58 2.50 32.52
CA PRO A 160 16.58 2.97 31.58
C PRO A 160 16.01 4.29 32.09
N LYS A 161 16.06 5.34 31.28
CA LYS A 161 15.40 6.62 31.59
C LYS A 161 13.92 6.31 31.84
N LEU A 162 13.40 6.72 33.00
CA LEU A 162 12.01 6.47 33.44
C LEU A 162 10.92 7.10 32.54
N ARG A 163 11.30 7.74 31.42
CA ARG A 163 10.39 8.42 30.50
C ARG A 163 10.96 8.27 29.09
N GLN A 164 10.47 7.29 28.34
CA GLN A 164 10.77 7.14 26.90
C GLN A 164 9.83 7.97 26.02
N THR A 165 8.96 8.77 26.61
CA THR A 165 8.03 9.62 25.88
C THR A 165 8.05 11.00 26.53
N ASP A 166 8.12 12.05 25.72
CA ASP A 166 7.97 13.46 26.10
C ASP A 166 6.54 13.79 26.59
N TYR A 167 5.89 12.83 27.25
CA TYR A 167 4.55 12.97 27.78
C TYR A 167 4.61 13.60 29.16
N ASN A 168 4.29 14.89 29.20
CA ASN A 168 4.07 15.61 30.43
C ASN A 168 2.55 15.71 30.68
N PRO A 169 1.98 15.05 31.71
CA PRO A 169 0.53 15.06 31.96
C PRO A 169 -0.01 16.44 32.37
N LEU A 170 0.85 17.45 32.56
CA LEU A 170 0.46 18.84 32.82
C LEU A 170 0.55 19.75 31.59
N MET A 171 1.32 19.35 30.56
CA MET A 171 1.35 20.04 29.27
C MET A 171 0.65 19.12 28.29
N GLY A 172 -0.67 19.31 28.15
CA GLY A 172 -1.52 18.49 27.28
C GLY A 172 -0.84 18.19 25.95
N GLY A 173 -0.39 16.95 25.79
CA GLY A 173 0.16 16.46 24.54
C GLY A 173 -0.89 16.66 23.47
N GLY A 174 -0.55 17.46 22.46
CA GLY A 174 -1.43 17.88 21.38
C GLY A 174 -1.97 16.70 20.60
N GLY A 175 -3.06 16.11 21.09
CA GLY A 175 -3.91 15.24 20.32
C GLY A 175 -4.62 16.09 19.28
N ALA A 176 -4.29 15.89 18.02
CA ALA A 176 -5.10 16.32 16.89
C ALA A 176 -6.45 15.58 16.96
N GLY A 177 -7.34 16.04 17.84
CA GLY A 177 -8.74 15.66 17.84
C GLY A 177 -9.35 16.19 16.55
N TYR A 178 -9.90 15.28 15.76
CA TYR A 178 -10.63 15.61 14.54
C TYR A 178 -11.62 16.75 14.81
N ARG A 179 -11.45 17.89 14.11
CA ARG A 179 -12.42 18.98 14.09
C ARG A 179 -13.13 18.94 12.74
N PRO A 180 -14.44 18.66 12.69
CA PRO A 180 -15.17 18.72 11.43
C PRO A 180 -15.09 20.14 10.85
N ALA A 181 -14.94 20.23 9.52
CA ALA A 181 -14.89 21.51 8.82
C ALA A 181 -16.17 22.33 9.09
N ARG A 182 -16.04 23.62 9.37
CA ARG A 182 -17.18 24.53 9.48
C ARG A 182 -17.92 24.55 8.15
N ARG A 183 -19.19 24.14 8.16
CA ARG A 183 -20.11 24.31 7.03
C ARG A 183 -20.50 25.78 6.95
N THR A 184 -19.60 26.63 6.45
CA THR A 184 -19.96 27.96 5.97
C THR A 184 -20.53 27.80 4.57
N GLY A 185 -21.85 27.72 4.53
CA GLY A 185 -22.65 27.64 3.30
C GLY A 185 -24.06 28.11 3.63
N GLY A 186 -24.15 29.34 4.16
CA GLY A 186 -25.38 30.12 4.15
C GLY A 186 -25.30 31.05 2.95
N GLY A 187 -26.14 30.78 1.97
CA GLY A 187 -26.43 31.61 0.79
C GLY A 187 -27.88 31.37 0.42
#